data_AF-A0A7L4PIZ2-F1
#
_entry.id   AF-A0A7L4PIZ2-F1
#
_cell.length_a   1.000
_cell.length_b   1.000
_cell.length_c   1.000
_cell.angle_alpha   90.00
_cell.angle_beta   90.00
_cell.angle_gamma   90.00
#
_symmetry.space_group_name_H-M   'P 1'
#
loop_
_entity.id
_entity.type
_entity.pdbx_description
1 polymer ?
#
loop_
_entity_poly.entity_id
_entity_poly.type
_entity_poly.pdbx_seq_one_letter_code
_entity_poly.pdbx_strand_id
1 'polypeptide(L)' 'MIRKIRKRDMHIVDFDPGRIERAIGRAFEAQGIVDPRSPAELAARVVAIAGDRFGQEVPHVEDIQDVVE' A
#
# COMPACT_ATOMS: atom_id res chain seq x y z
N MET A 1 13.00 3.48 2.15
CA MET A 1 12.26 2.30 1.63
C MET A 1 11.75 1.49 2.82
N ILE A 2 10.44 1.23 2.85
CA ILE A 2 9.80 0.47 3.94
C ILE A 2 10.15 -1.01 3.81
N ARG A 3 10.52 -1.63 4.93
CA ARG A 3 10.84 -3.08 5.00
C ARG A 3 9.86 -3.87 5.83
N LYS A 4 9.29 -3.25 6.86
CA LYS A 4 8.38 -3.86 7.82
C LYS A 4 7.14 -2.99 7.97
N ILE A 5 6.04 -3.60 8.38
CA ILE A 5 4.78 -2.91 8.67
C ILE A 5 4.16 -3.48 9.94
N ARG A 6 3.59 -2.61 10.77
CA ARG A 6 2.86 -2.99 11.98
C ARG A 6 1.37 -3.13 11.68
N LYS A 7 0.86 -4.35 11.86
CA LYS A 7 -0.56 -4.71 11.72
C LYS A 7 -1.38 -4.15 12.90
N ARG A 8 -2.71 -4.12 12.74
CA ARG A 8 -3.67 -3.63 13.77
C ARG A 8 -3.60 -4.42 15.08
N ASP A 9 -3.24 -5.69 15.00
CA ASP A 9 -3.03 -6.59 16.14
C ASP A 9 -1.64 -6.43 16.77
N MET A 10 -0.92 -5.35 16.46
CA MET A 10 0.45 -5.02 16.90
C MET A 10 1.55 -5.92 16.32
N HIS A 11 1.23 -6.94 15.51
CA HIS A 11 2.25 -7.78 14.89
C HIS A 11 3.05 -7.02 13.82
N ILE A 12 4.37 -7.20 13.82
CA ILE A 12 5.26 -6.65 12.80
C ILE A 12 5.56 -7.73 11.77
N VAL A 13 5.24 -7.45 10.51
CA VAL A 13 5.45 -8.37 9.38
C VAL A 13 6.26 -7.69 8.27
N ASP A 14 6.74 -8.46 7.30
CA ASP A 14 7.37 -7.90 6.11
C ASP A 14 6.39 -7.06 5.30
N PHE A 15 6.88 -5.92 4.83
CA PHE A 15 6.13 -5.06 3.94
C PHE A 15 6.05 -5.71 2.56
N ASP A 16 4.82 -6.00 2.11
CA ASP A 16 4.52 -6.54 0.78
C ASP A 16 3.82 -5.47 -0.06
N PRO A 17 4.52 -4.77 -0.97
CA PRO A 17 3.90 -3.78 -1.86
C PRO A 17 2.82 -4.38 -2.77
N GLY A 18 2.89 -5.69 -3.07
CA GLY A 18 1.86 -6.39 -3.83
C GLY A 18 0.52 -6.45 -3.12
N ARG A 19 0.47 -6.30 -1.79
CA ARG A 19 -0.82 -6.17 -1.06
C ARG A 19 -1.55 -4.87 -1.41
N ILE A 20 -0.81 -3.80 -1.67
CA ILE A 20 -1.37 -2.49 -2.05
C ILE A 20 -1.94 -2.59 -3.46
N GLU A 21 -1.17 -3.13 -4.41
CA GLU A 21 -1.62 -3.37 -5.78
C GLU A 21 -2.89 -4.23 -5.83
N ARG A 22 -2.94 -5.34 -5.07
CA ARG A 22 -4.15 -6.19 -4.99
C ARG A 22 -5.34 -5.48 -4.34
N ALA A 23 -5.10 -4.57 -3.40
CA ALA A 23 -6.18 -3.79 -2.78
C ALA A 23 -6.77 -2.79 -3.79
N ILE A 24 -5.90 -2.06 -4.49
CA ILE A 24 -6.32 -1.13 -5.55
C ILE A 24 -7.01 -1.87 -6.69
N GLY A 25 -6.47 -3.01 -7.15
CA GLY A 25 -7.07 -3.83 -8.19
C GLY A 25 -8.49 -4.28 -7.85
N ARG A 26 -8.72 -4.75 -6.60
CA ARG A 26 -10.06 -5.10 -6.13
C ARG A 26 -11.02 -3.90 -6.10
N ALA A 27 -10.53 -2.70 -5.79
CA ALA A 27 -11.34 -1.49 -5.82
C ALA A 27 -11.72 -1.08 -7.26
N PHE A 28 -10.80 -1.26 -8.21
CA PHE A 28 -11.05 -1.03 -9.63
C PHE A 28 -12.07 -2.03 -10.19
N GLU A 29 -11.90 -3.31 -9.89
CA GLU A 29 -12.85 -4.38 -10.25
C GLU A 29 -14.25 -4.09 -9.70
N ALA A 30 -14.36 -3.65 -8.43
CA ALA A 30 -15.64 -3.30 -7.82
C ALA A 30 -16.33 -2.11 -8.51
N GLN A 31 -15.58 -1.22 -9.16
CA GLN A 31 -16.10 -0.11 -9.96
C GLN A 31 -16.27 -0.46 -11.45
N GLY A 32 -15.95 -1.68 -11.87
CA GLY A 32 -16.01 -2.10 -13.27
C GLY A 32 -14.91 -1.48 -14.15
N ILE A 33 -13.83 -0.94 -13.54
CA ILE A 33 -12.71 -0.35 -14.26
C ILE A 33 -11.76 -1.48 -14.66
N VAL A 34 -11.67 -1.74 -15.96
CA VAL A 34 -10.77 -2.77 -16.53
C VAL A 34 -9.58 -2.07 -17.22
N ASP A 35 -8.67 -1.51 -16.42
CA ASP A 35 -7.35 -1.07 -16.90
C ASP A 35 -6.25 -1.68 -16.02
N PRO A 36 -5.52 -2.71 -16.50
CA PRO A 36 -4.51 -3.40 -15.70
C PRO A 36 -3.26 -2.57 -15.41
N ARG A 37 -3.03 -1.45 -16.11
CA ARG A 37 -1.85 -0.59 -15.85
C ARG A 37 -2.08 0.35 -14.67
N SER A 38 -3.34 0.72 -14.44
CA SER A 38 -3.69 1.69 -13.40
C SER A 38 -3.45 1.23 -11.96
N PRO A 39 -3.68 -0.04 -11.54
CA PRO A 39 -3.44 -0.46 -10.15
C PRO A 39 -1.95 -0.54 -9.80
N ALA A 40 -1.13 -1.05 -10.73
CA ALA A 40 0.30 -1.18 -10.52
C ALA A 40 0.99 0.20 -10.43
N GLU A 41 0.61 1.14 -11.30
CA GLU A 41 1.13 2.51 -11.28
C GLU A 41 0.72 3.26 -10.01
N LEU A 42 -0.55 3.13 -9.58
CA LEU A 42 -1.02 3.71 -8.33
C LEU A 42 -0.31 3.10 -7.12
N ALA A 43 -0.15 1.78 -7.08
CA ALA A 43 0.56 1.10 -6.01
C ALA A 43 2.02 1.56 -5.91
N ALA A 44 2.71 1.72 -7.05
CA ALA A 44 4.08 2.23 -7.07
C ALA A 44 4.17 3.67 -6.50
N ARG A 45 3.20 4.53 -6.84
CA ARG A 45 3.10 5.89 -6.27
C ARG A 45 2.88 5.87 -4.76
N VAL A 46 1.96 5.04 -4.28
CA VAL A 46 1.69 4.87 -2.83
C VAL A 46 2.95 4.40 -2.11
N VAL A 47 3.66 3.41 -2.66
CA VAL A 47 4.92 2.89 -2.07
C VAL A 47 6.00 3.97 -2.04
N ALA A 48 6.10 4.81 -3.06
CA ALA A 48 7.05 5.92 -3.08
C ALA A 48 6.73 6.94 -1.98
N ILE A 49 5.48 7.42 -1.91
CA ILE A 49 5.04 8.39 -0.90
C ILE A 49 5.21 7.84 0.52
N ALA A 50 4.80 6.59 0.74
CA ALA A 50 4.98 5.93 2.02
C ALA A 50 6.47 5.73 2.36
N GLY A 51 7.30 5.43 1.36
CA GLY A 51 8.75 5.33 1.49
C GLY A 51 9.42 6.63 1.93
N ASP A 52 8.93 7.76 1.42
CA ASP A 52 9.42 9.09 1.78
C ASP A 52 8.96 9.53 3.18
N ARG A 53 7.71 9.20 3.55
CA ARG A 53 7.15 9.56 4.86
C ARG A 53 7.63 8.68 6.01
N PHE A 54 7.71 7.37 5.79
CA PHE A 54 7.90 6.38 6.86
C PHE A 54 9.16 5.54 6.68
N GLY A 55 10.05 5.90 5.75
CA GLY A 55 11.24 5.10 5.42
C GLY A 55 12.23 4.89 6.57
N GLN A 56 12.11 5.64 7.67
CA GLN A 56 12.97 5.54 8.86
C GLN A 56 12.32 4.81 10.04
N GLU A 57 11.03 4.47 9.95
CA GLU A 57 10.28 3.81 11.02
C GLU A 57 9.47 2.61 10.51
N VAL A 58 8.78 1.93 11.42
CA VAL A 58 7.85 0.85 11.07
C VAL A 58 6.44 1.44 11.09
N PRO A 59 5.87 1.80 9.93
CA PRO A 59 4.53 2.39 9.87
C PRO A 59 3.48 1.36 10.29
N HIS A 60 2.35 1.86 10.79
CA HIS A 60 1.14 1.09 10.95
C HIS A 60 0.43 0.89 9.60
N VAL A 61 -0.41 -0.13 9.52
CA VAL A 61 -1.28 -0.36 8.36
C VAL A 61 -2.21 0.84 8.10
N GLU A 62 -2.62 1.58 9.13
CA GLU A 62 -3.44 2.79 8.97
C GLU A 62 -2.67 3.92 8.28
N ASP A 63 -1.40 4.15 8.67
CA ASP A 63 -0.54 5.18 8.05
C ASP A 63 -0.38 4.99 6.53
N ILE A 64 -0.42 3.73 6.06
CA ILE A 64 -0.36 3.42 4.62
C ILE A 64 -1.73 3.58 3.94
N GLN A 65 -2.82 3.28 4.65
CA GLN A 65 -4.18 3.51 4.13
C GLN A 65 -4.44 5.00 3.93
N ASP A 66 -3.98 5.86 4.83
CA ASP A 66 -4.05 7.33 4.72
C ASP A 66 -3.30 7.89 3.51
N VAL A 67 -2.37 7.13 2.92
CA VAL A 67 -1.67 7.51 1.68
C VAL A 67 -2.46 7.10 0.43
N VAL A 68 -3.34 6.10 0.56
CA VAL A 68 -4.16 5.57 -0.53
C VAL A 68 -5.47 6.35 -0.68
N GLU A 69 -6.11 6.72 0.44
CA GLU A 69 -7.32 7.57 0.48
C GLU A 69 -7.06 9.00 0.01
#